data_AF-A0A378QKM4-F1
#
_entry.id   AF-A0A378QKM4-F1
#
_cell.length_a   1.000
_cell.length_b   1.000
_cell.length_c   1.000
_cell.angle_alpha   90.00
_cell.angle_beta   90.00
_cell.angle_gamma   90.00
#
_symmetry.space_group_name_H-M   'P 1'
#
loop_
_entity.id
_entity.type
_entity.pdbx_description
1 polymer ?
#
loop_
_entity_poly.entity_id
_entity_poly.type
_entity_poly.pdbx_seq_one_letter_code
_entity_poly.pdbx_strand_id
1 'polypeptide(L)' 'MMTVQDLMNFYDCKTQSQLCEKIQISRVALWKWKKYGIPFRTQASFEVKTKGKLKADKTKTPSDN' A
#
# COMPACT_ATOMS: atom_id res chain seq x y z
N MET A 1 1.05 5.35 -8.82
CA MET A 1 1.81 4.61 -7.78
C MET A 1 1.09 4.70 -6.46
N MET A 2 0.66 3.55 -5.92
CA MET A 2 0.13 3.52 -4.56
C MET A 2 1.23 3.89 -3.58
N THR A 3 1.02 4.96 -2.81
CA THR A 3 1.97 5.43 -1.81
C THR A 3 1.50 5.14 -0.39
N VAL A 4 2.42 5.26 0.58
CA VAL A 4 2.07 5.19 2.00
C VAL A 4 1.07 6.30 2.38
N GLN A 5 1.13 7.45 1.72
CA GLN A 5 0.23 8.57 1.97
C GLN A 5 -1.22 8.22 1.57
N ASP A 6 -1.41 7.55 0.43
CA ASP A 6 -2.75 7.12 0.01
C ASP A 6 -3.35 6.09 0.98
N LEU A 7 -2.52 5.19 1.53
CA LEU A 7 -2.94 4.27 2.59
C LEU A 7 -3.34 5.03 3.86
N MET A 8 -2.57 6.05 4.26
CA MET A 8 -2.92 6.88 5.42
C MET A 8 -4.26 7.60 5.22
N ASN A 9 -4.47 8.20 4.04
CA ASN A 9 -5.72 8.88 3.71
C ASN A 9 -6.92 7.91 3.68
N PHE A 10 -6.74 6.71 3.11
CA PHE A 10 -7.81 5.72 3.04
C PHE A 10 -8.23 5.18 4.41
N TYR A 11 -7.25 4.93 5.29
CA TYR A 11 -7.50 4.39 6.62
C TYR A 11 -7.81 5.46 7.67
N ASP A 12 -7.85 6.73 7.27
CA ASP A 12 -7.95 7.93 8.12
C ASP A 12 -6.90 7.91 9.25
N CYS A 13 -5.68 7.48 8.92
CA CYS A 13 -4.57 7.44 9.84
C CYS A 13 -3.82 8.77 9.81
N LYS A 14 -3.82 9.48 10.95
CA LYS A 14 -3.06 10.73 11.09
C LYS A 14 -1.56 10.50 11.21
N THR A 15 -1.17 9.30 11.67
CA THR A 15 0.23 8.94 11.88
C THR A 15 0.58 7.60 11.27
N GLN A 16 1.85 7.47 10.90
CA GLN A 16 2.44 6.22 10.42
C GLN A 16 2.30 5.08 11.44
N SER A 17 2.33 5.38 12.74
CA SER A 17 2.12 4.39 13.81
C SER A 17 0.70 3.82 13.80
N GLN A 18 -0.32 4.65 13.63
CA GLN A 18 -1.71 4.17 13.50
C GLN A 18 -1.87 3.27 12.27
N LEU A 19 -1.23 3.65 11.16
CA LEU A 19 -1.24 2.84 9.95
C LEU A 19 -0.57 1.48 10.18
N CYS A 20 0.57 1.46 10.89
CA CYS A 20 1.25 0.23 11.30
C CYS A 20 0.36 -0.67 12.16
N GLU A 21 -0.32 -0.13 13.16
CA GLU A 21 -1.24 -0.88 14.02
C GLU A 21 -2.44 -1.42 13.24
N LYS A 22 -2.99 -0.62 12.33
CA LYS A 22 -4.17 -1.02 11.54
C LYS A 22 -3.88 -2.12 10.53
N ILE A 23 -2.68 -2.10 9.95
CA ILE A 23 -2.21 -3.14 9.01
C ILE A 23 -1.47 -4.27 9.74
N GLN A 24 -1.16 -4.10 11.03
CA GLN A 24 -0.35 -5.01 11.84
C GLN A 24 1.06 -5.23 11.25
N ILE A 25 1.73 -4.15 10.87
CA ILE A 25 3.11 -4.16 10.36
C ILE A 25 4.05 -3.39 11.29
N SER A 26 5.35 -3.72 11.23
CA SER A 26 6.36 -2.98 11.98
C SER A 26 6.67 -1.63 11.33
N ARG A 27 7.09 -0.65 12.15
CA ARG A 27 7.55 0.67 11.65
C ARG A 27 8.71 0.54 10.67
N VAL A 28 9.57 -0.48 10.83
CA VAL A 28 10.67 -0.78 9.91
C VAL A 28 10.14 -1.20 8.53
N ALA A 29 9.11 -2.04 8.48
CA ALA A 29 8.46 -2.41 7.22
C ALA A 29 7.86 -1.18 6.53
N LEU A 30 7.15 -0.32 7.29
CA LEU A 30 6.60 0.91 6.75
C LEU A 30 7.67 1.88 6.23
N TRP A 31 8.80 2.01 6.95
CA TRP A 31 9.94 2.79 6.48
C TRP A 31 10.52 2.24 5.18
N LYS A 32 10.67 0.91 5.07
CA LYS A 32 11.08 0.27 3.81
C LYS A 32 10.09 0.58 2.69
N TRP A 33 8.79 0.59 2.96
CA TRP A 33 7.80 0.94 1.94
C TRP A 33 7.87 2.39 1.49
N LYS A 34 8.18 3.32 2.41
CA LYS A 34 8.38 4.73 2.07
C LYS A 34 9.65 4.94 1.24
N LYS A 35 10.71 4.17 1.51
CA LYS A 35 12.02 4.33 0.86
C LYS A 35 12.15 3.57 -0.46
N TYR A 36 11.64 2.34 -0.52
CA TYR A 36 11.79 1.41 -1.65
C TYR A 36 10.48 1.17 -2.42
N GLY A 37 9.35 1.66 -1.91
CA GLY A 37 8.03 1.36 -2.44
C GLY A 37 7.33 0.20 -1.74
N ILE A 38 6.01 0.16 -1.85
CA ILE A 38 5.17 -0.88 -1.25
C ILE A 38 5.31 -2.19 -2.07
N PRO A 39 5.58 -3.34 -1.45
CA PRO A 39 5.69 -4.62 -2.14
C PRO A 39 4.40 -5.01 -2.86
N PHE A 40 4.51 -5.58 -4.07
CA PHE A 40 3.37 -5.96 -4.90
C PHE A 40 2.33 -6.85 -4.18
N ARG A 41 2.77 -7.81 -3.36
CA ARG A 41 1.85 -8.66 -2.56
C ARG A 41 0.97 -7.83 -1.62
N THR A 42 1.58 -6.82 -1.00
CA THR A 42 0.88 -5.89 -0.13
C THR A 42 -0.04 -4.97 -0.94
N GLN A 43 0.41 -4.54 -2.13
CA GLN A 43 -0.43 -3.76 -3.04
C GLN A 43 -1.69 -4.51 -3.47
N ALA A 44 -1.56 -5.78 -3.87
CA ALA A 44 -2.70 -6.63 -4.21
C ALA A 44 -3.64 -6.84 -3.02
N SER A 45 -3.09 -7.08 -1.82
CA SER A 45 -3.90 -7.20 -0.58
C SER A 45 -4.71 -5.92 -0.31
N PHE A 46 -4.11 -4.74 -0.54
CA PHE A 46 -4.81 -3.47 -0.38
C PHE A 46 -5.81 -3.19 -1.50
N GLU A 47 -5.51 -3.53 -2.75
CA GLU A 47 -6.47 -3.39 -3.86
C GLU A 47 -7.75 -4.17 -3.57
N VAL A 48 -7.63 -5.41 -3.08
CA VAL A 48 -8.77 -6.25 -2.66
C VAL A 48 -9.49 -5.63 -1.45
N LYS A 49 -8.76 -5.24 -0.40
CA LYS A 49 -9.35 -4.66 0.82
C LYS A 49 -10.05 -3.32 0.56
N THR A 50 -9.56 -2.55 -0.40
CA THR A 50 -10.06 -1.21 -0.71
C THR A 50 -11.12 -1.24 -1.81
N LYS A 51 -11.55 -2.43 -2.25
CA LYS A 51 -12.50 -2.65 -3.35
C LYS A 51 -12.12 -1.85 -4.61
N GLY A 52 -10.83 -1.79 -4.92
CA GLY A 52 -10.29 -1.07 -6.07
C GLY A 52 -10.20 0.45 -5.93
N LYS A 53 -10.47 1.04 -4.75
CA LYS A 53 -10.23 2.48 -4.51
C LYS A 53 -8.74 2.83 -4.59
N LEU A 54 -7.87 1.94 -4.12
CA LEU A 54 -6.43 2.07 -4.29
C LEU A 54 -5.99 1.16 -5.44
N LYS A 55 -5.73 1.75 -6.61
CA LYS A 55 -5.14 1.01 -7.74
C LYS A 55 -3.68 0.69 -7.40
N ALA A 56 -3.39 -0.58 -7.15
CA ALA A 56 -2.02 -1.07 -7.18
C ALA A 56 -1.42 -0.71 -8.54
N ASP A 57 -0.16 -0.28 -8.56
CA ASP A 57 0.52 -0.04 -9.83
C ASP A 57 0.75 -1.40 -10.48
N LYS A 58 -0.18 -1.80 -11.36
CA LYS A 58 -0.06 -2.99 -12.20
C LYS A 58 0.91 -2.68 -13.34
N THR A 59 2.18 -2.39 -13.03
CA THR A 59 3.22 -2.33 -14.06
C THR A 59 3.72 -3.74 -14.38
N LYS A 60 2.82 -4.61 -14.81
CA LYS A 60 3.04 -5.75 -15.72
C LYS A 60 1.68 -6.23 -16.21
N THR A 61 1.11 -5.54 -17.19
CA THR A 61 0.43 -6.27 -18.26
C THR A 61 1.51 -7.05 -19.01
N PRO A 62 1.49 -8.39 -19.07
CA PRO A 62 1.85 -9.00 -20.34
C PRO A 62 0.79 -8.47 -21.31
N SER A 63 1.19 -7.50 -22.13
CA SER A 63 0.39 -7.16 -23.30
C SER A 63 0.50 -8.38 -24.20
N ASP A 64 -0.50 -9.26 -24.11
CA ASP A 64 -0.80 -10.18 -25.19
C ASP A 64 -1.10 -9.33 -26.43
N ASN A 65 -0.15 -9.30 -27.38
CA ASN A 65 -0.36 -9.01 -28.80
C ASN A 65 0.87 -9.44 -29.60
#